data_AF-A0A822IR60-F1
#
_entry.id   AF-A0A822IR60-F1
#
_cell.length_a   1.000
_cell.length_b   1.000
_cell.length_c   1.000
_cell.angle_alpha   90.00
_cell.angle_beta   90.00
_cell.angle_gamma   90.00
#
_symmetry.space_group_name_H-M   'P 1'
#
loop_
_entity.id
_entity.type
_entity.pdbx_description
1 polymer ?
#
loop_
_entity_poly.entity_id
_entity_poly.type
_entity_poly.pdbx_seq_one_letter_code
_entity_poly.pdbx_strand_id
1 'polypeptide(L)'
;MSSIIFTHGDCDGICAGAVAKSAFPDSKVFFTSPVSLLGELNNLAGNYDNIVICDIAIDEKTSPQLKIKLNELDTESNVIYMDHHPVPEKNYNKSWFHHDNCSSSEQAYRILERKLSRDMRRVAIYGAIGDFSETSLIKKWERDWDTRTLYFYAGTLIQGITHVGRDYDYKRRILDALSGDTPPPEIAGLLESAVIASRKEEGIKDDVRHKVVKLKNLAYVQDINGYMSKAAIYAASIGNANVGVSCEYRSQKHVYDISIRRRNGDMDLNTILRRVAPYHGGTGGGHPFAAGARIPEKELEAFLYNLDEAIG
;
A
#
# COMPACT_ATOMS: atom_id res chain seq x y z
N MET A 1 -10.52 -24.01 -13.51
CA MET A 1 -11.42 -23.13 -12.75
C MET A 1 -11.07 -21.70 -13.13
N SER A 2 -12.02 -20.89 -13.56
CA SER A 2 -11.77 -19.48 -13.89
C SER A 2 -11.53 -18.69 -12.61
N SER A 3 -10.58 -17.77 -12.62
CA SER A 3 -10.24 -17.00 -11.42
C SER A 3 -9.85 -15.57 -11.78
N ILE A 4 -10.19 -14.64 -10.89
CA ILE A 4 -9.83 -13.23 -11.01
C ILE A 4 -9.28 -12.72 -9.69
N ILE A 5 -8.23 -11.91 -9.79
CA ILE A 5 -7.51 -11.33 -8.67
C ILE A 5 -7.59 -9.80 -8.78
N PHE A 6 -8.22 -9.18 -7.78
CA PHE A 6 -8.16 -7.75 -7.55
C PHE A 6 -7.07 -7.47 -6.54
N THR A 7 -6.14 -6.57 -6.85
CA THR A 7 -5.05 -6.29 -5.90
C THR A 7 -4.59 -4.85 -5.94
N HIS A 8 -4.03 -4.38 -4.83
CA HIS A 8 -3.38 -3.08 -4.77
C HIS A 8 -2.05 -3.07 -5.54
N GLY A 9 -1.62 -1.88 -5.93
CA GLY A 9 -0.53 -1.69 -6.89
C GLY A 9 0.84 -1.42 -6.26
N ASP A 10 0.98 -1.51 -4.94
CA ASP A 10 2.25 -1.39 -4.23
C ASP A 10 2.93 -2.75 -4.05
N CYS A 11 3.98 -2.80 -3.21
CA CYS A 11 4.79 -3.99 -3.04
C CYS A 11 4.01 -5.13 -2.40
N ASP A 12 3.22 -4.86 -1.34
CA ASP A 12 2.47 -5.92 -0.66
C ASP A 12 1.33 -6.44 -1.53
N GLY A 13 0.52 -5.56 -2.12
CA GLY A 13 -0.50 -5.95 -3.08
C GLY A 13 0.05 -6.76 -4.25
N ILE A 14 1.11 -6.30 -4.93
CA ILE A 14 1.73 -7.05 -6.03
C ILE A 14 2.23 -8.43 -5.58
N CYS A 15 2.86 -8.53 -4.41
CA CYS A 15 3.32 -9.81 -3.87
C CYS A 15 2.16 -10.74 -3.48
N ALA A 16 1.13 -10.22 -2.82
CA ALA A 16 -0.06 -10.97 -2.44
C ALA A 16 -0.82 -11.48 -3.67
N GLY A 17 -0.97 -10.63 -4.69
CA GLY A 17 -1.54 -11.00 -5.98
C GLY A 17 -0.71 -12.04 -6.74
N ALA A 18 0.63 -11.96 -6.69
CA ALA A 18 1.51 -12.95 -7.27
C ALA A 18 1.41 -14.32 -6.57
N VAL A 19 1.36 -14.32 -5.23
CA VAL A 19 1.12 -15.53 -4.43
C VAL A 19 -0.24 -16.14 -4.77
N ALA A 20 -1.30 -15.34 -4.82
CA ALA A 20 -2.63 -15.80 -5.23
C ALA A 20 -2.64 -16.38 -6.66
N LYS A 21 -1.95 -15.72 -7.60
CA LYS A 21 -1.84 -16.19 -8.98
C LYS A 21 -1.07 -17.50 -9.11
N SER A 22 -0.05 -17.72 -8.27
CA SER A 22 0.67 -18.99 -8.20
C SER A 22 -0.26 -20.14 -7.75
N ALA A 23 -1.16 -19.88 -6.80
CA ALA A 23 -2.16 -20.85 -6.33
C ALA A 23 -3.32 -21.08 -7.31
N PHE A 24 -3.64 -20.08 -8.14
CA PHE A 24 -4.68 -20.13 -9.17
C PHE A 24 -4.07 -19.76 -10.54
N PRO A 25 -3.36 -20.70 -11.19
CA PRO A 25 -2.80 -20.48 -12.52
C PRO A 25 -3.88 -20.02 -13.50
N ASP A 26 -3.52 -19.17 -14.45
CA ASP A 26 -4.42 -18.53 -15.44
C ASP A 26 -5.36 -17.43 -14.90
N SER A 27 -5.24 -17.04 -13.64
CA SER A 27 -6.04 -15.94 -13.08
C SER A 27 -5.82 -14.62 -13.84
N LYS A 28 -6.94 -13.94 -14.15
CA LYS A 28 -6.91 -12.54 -14.60
C LYS A 28 -6.54 -11.63 -13.43
N VAL A 29 -5.75 -10.60 -13.68
CA VAL A 29 -5.26 -9.69 -12.64
C VAL A 29 -5.69 -8.27 -12.94
N PHE A 30 -6.36 -7.65 -11.98
CA PHE A 30 -6.86 -6.29 -12.06
C PHE A 30 -6.34 -5.48 -10.86
N PHE A 31 -5.61 -4.40 -11.14
CA PHE A 31 -5.18 -3.48 -10.11
C PHE A 31 -6.29 -2.49 -9.79
N THR A 32 -6.63 -2.36 -8.51
CA THR A 32 -7.69 -1.43 -8.08
C THR A 32 -7.31 -0.74 -6.77
N SER A 33 -8.25 0.04 -6.22
CA SER A 33 -8.08 0.81 -5.00
C SER A 33 -9.34 0.71 -4.14
N PRO A 34 -9.27 1.07 -2.84
CA PRO A 34 -10.43 1.04 -1.95
C PRO A 34 -11.70 1.69 -2.52
N VAL A 35 -11.54 2.88 -3.12
CA VAL A 35 -12.66 3.68 -3.65
C VAL A 35 -13.22 3.15 -4.98
N SER A 36 -12.46 2.30 -5.69
CA SER A 36 -12.83 1.77 -7.00
C SER A 36 -13.37 0.34 -6.92
N LEU A 37 -12.99 -0.44 -5.91
CA LEU A 37 -13.27 -1.87 -5.80
C LEU A 37 -14.74 -2.22 -6.02
N LEU A 38 -15.67 -1.52 -5.37
CA LEU A 38 -17.10 -1.77 -5.54
C LEU A 38 -17.55 -1.57 -7.00
N GLY A 39 -17.07 -0.51 -7.65
CA GLY A 39 -17.37 -0.25 -9.06
C GLY A 39 -16.86 -1.36 -9.97
N GLU A 40 -15.64 -1.85 -9.72
CA GLU A 40 -15.06 -2.95 -10.49
C GLU A 40 -15.82 -4.26 -10.31
N LEU A 41 -16.22 -4.59 -9.08
CA LEU A 41 -17.02 -5.79 -8.78
C LEU A 41 -18.43 -5.71 -9.38
N ASN A 42 -19.02 -4.52 -9.47
CA ASN A 42 -20.32 -4.32 -10.12
C ASN A 42 -20.23 -4.49 -11.64
N ASN A 43 -19.09 -4.13 -12.24
CA ASN A 43 -18.83 -4.24 -13.67
C ASN A 43 -18.16 -5.55 -14.08
N LEU A 44 -18.10 -6.53 -13.16
CA LEU A 44 -17.46 -7.82 -13.39
C LEU A 44 -18.12 -8.52 -14.60
N ALA A 45 -17.36 -8.68 -15.69
CA ALA A 45 -17.83 -9.38 -16.87
C ALA A 45 -17.60 -10.89 -16.75
N GLY A 46 -18.68 -11.65 -16.63
CA GLY A 46 -18.70 -13.11 -16.57
C GLY A 46 -18.62 -13.69 -15.16
N ASN A 47 -18.79 -15.00 -15.06
CA ASN A 47 -18.75 -15.74 -13.81
C ASN A 47 -17.35 -16.33 -13.58
N TYR A 48 -16.86 -16.24 -12.33
CA TYR A 48 -15.55 -16.74 -11.93
C TYR A 48 -15.70 -17.75 -10.80
N ASP A 49 -15.01 -18.88 -10.87
CA ASP A 49 -15.04 -19.87 -9.79
C ASP A 49 -14.37 -19.33 -8.50
N ASN A 50 -13.30 -18.53 -8.66
CA ASN A 50 -12.64 -17.85 -7.54
C ASN A 50 -12.51 -16.34 -7.79
N ILE A 51 -12.83 -15.55 -6.77
CA ILE A 51 -12.62 -14.10 -6.75
C ILE A 51 -11.71 -13.78 -5.56
N VAL A 52 -10.48 -13.37 -5.86
CA VAL A 52 -9.48 -13.05 -4.83
C VAL A 52 -9.27 -11.55 -4.77
N ILE A 53 -9.24 -10.98 -3.57
CA ILE A 53 -9.01 -9.56 -3.31
C ILE A 53 -7.84 -9.45 -2.35
N CYS A 54 -6.77 -8.76 -2.75
CA CYS A 54 -5.54 -8.66 -1.97
C CYS A 54 -5.18 -7.20 -1.68
N ASP A 55 -4.94 -6.89 -0.41
CA ASP A 55 -4.33 -5.65 0.05
C ASP A 55 -5.12 -4.36 -0.29
N ILE A 56 -6.44 -4.46 -0.26
CA ILE A 56 -7.31 -3.31 -0.56
C ILE A 56 -8.06 -2.97 0.72
N ALA A 57 -7.81 -1.81 1.30
CA ALA A 57 -8.60 -1.32 2.42
C ALA A 57 -10.09 -1.19 2.05
N ILE A 58 -10.98 -1.37 3.03
CA ILE A 58 -12.41 -1.12 2.85
C ILE A 58 -12.69 0.38 2.98
N ASP A 59 -13.20 0.98 1.91
CA ASP A 59 -13.64 2.38 1.93
C ASP A 59 -14.92 2.54 2.78
N GLU A 60 -14.86 3.44 3.78
CA GLU A 60 -15.95 3.60 4.76
C GLU A 60 -17.26 4.04 4.10
N LYS A 61 -17.18 4.84 3.05
CA LYS A 61 -18.36 5.39 2.36
C LYS A 61 -19.11 4.31 1.58
N THR A 62 -18.40 3.34 1.01
CA THR A 62 -18.96 2.27 0.18
C THR A 62 -19.04 0.92 0.89
N SER A 63 -18.57 0.83 2.13
CA SER A 63 -18.53 -0.40 2.93
C SER A 63 -19.86 -1.17 2.99
N PRO A 64 -21.03 -0.54 3.25
CA PRO A 64 -22.30 -1.27 3.29
C PRO A 64 -22.63 -1.96 1.95
N GLN A 65 -22.46 -1.26 0.83
CA GLN A 65 -22.75 -1.76 -0.50
C GLN A 65 -21.73 -2.82 -0.94
N LEU A 66 -20.45 -2.63 -0.60
CA LEU A 66 -19.40 -3.61 -0.87
C LEU A 66 -19.69 -4.94 -0.16
N LYS A 67 -20.12 -4.88 1.11
CA LYS A 67 -20.51 -6.07 1.88
C LYS A 67 -21.68 -6.83 1.25
N ILE A 68 -22.70 -6.12 0.76
CA ILE A 68 -23.83 -6.72 0.03
C ILE A 68 -23.31 -7.44 -1.21
N LYS A 69 -22.55 -6.74 -2.05
CA LYS A 69 -22.01 -7.28 -3.30
C LYS A 69 -21.12 -8.51 -3.09
N LEU A 70 -20.27 -8.51 -2.07
CA LEU A 70 -19.41 -9.65 -1.77
C LEU A 70 -20.21 -10.86 -1.27
N ASN A 71 -21.27 -10.66 -0.46
CA ASN A 71 -22.14 -11.78 -0.06
C ASN A 71 -22.91 -12.37 -1.26
N GLU A 72 -23.33 -11.55 -2.22
CA GLU A 72 -23.96 -12.03 -3.45
C GLU A 72 -22.98 -12.86 -4.30
N LEU A 73 -21.73 -12.39 -4.43
CA LEU A 73 -20.71 -13.14 -5.17
C LEU A 73 -20.35 -14.46 -4.47
N ASP A 74 -20.30 -14.49 -3.14
CA ASP A 74 -19.98 -15.67 -2.33
C ASP A 74 -21.04 -16.79 -2.43
N THR A 75 -22.23 -16.52 -2.98
CA THR A 75 -23.22 -17.60 -3.25
C THR A 75 -22.88 -18.43 -4.48
N GLU A 76 -22.09 -17.89 -5.40
CA GLU A 76 -21.78 -18.52 -6.70
C GLU A 76 -20.27 -18.73 -6.92
N SER A 77 -19.43 -17.98 -6.20
CA SER A 77 -17.98 -17.95 -6.34
C SER A 77 -17.32 -18.21 -4.99
N ASN A 78 -16.13 -18.79 -4.98
CA ASN A 78 -15.27 -18.80 -3.81
C ASN A 78 -14.59 -17.43 -3.65
N VAL A 79 -15.06 -16.61 -2.71
CA VAL A 79 -14.51 -15.27 -2.45
C VAL A 79 -13.43 -15.35 -1.37
N ILE A 80 -12.25 -14.81 -1.66
CA ILE A 80 -11.12 -14.73 -0.72
C ILE A 80 -10.62 -13.30 -0.69
N TYR A 81 -10.83 -12.59 0.41
CA TYR A 81 -10.39 -11.22 0.60
C TYR A 81 -9.38 -11.18 1.75
N MET A 82 -8.14 -10.82 1.45
CA MET A 82 -7.03 -10.77 2.39
C MET A 82 -6.54 -9.33 2.51
N ASP A 83 -6.63 -8.77 3.71
CA ASP A 83 -6.26 -7.38 4.00
C ASP A 83 -5.81 -7.22 5.46
N HIS A 84 -5.10 -6.14 5.75
CA HIS A 84 -4.60 -5.83 7.09
C HIS A 84 -4.95 -4.40 7.55
N HIS A 85 -5.58 -3.60 6.70
CA HIS A 85 -5.94 -2.23 7.00
C HIS A 85 -7.06 -2.14 8.07
N PRO A 86 -7.19 -1.01 8.79
CA PRO A 86 -8.29 -0.83 9.73
C PRO A 86 -9.66 -0.96 9.05
N VAL A 87 -10.56 -1.74 9.66
CA VAL A 87 -11.93 -1.96 9.17
C VAL A 87 -12.91 -0.89 9.66
N PRO A 88 -13.97 -0.53 8.89
CA PRO A 88 -14.94 0.50 9.27
C PRO A 88 -15.84 0.10 10.45
N GLU A 89 -16.15 -1.19 10.59
CA GLU A 89 -17.01 -1.73 11.64
C GLU A 89 -16.19 -2.59 12.60
N LYS A 90 -16.34 -2.36 13.92
CA LYS A 90 -15.78 -3.26 14.93
C LYS A 90 -16.36 -4.67 14.71
N ASN A 91 -15.51 -5.68 14.62
CA ASN A 91 -15.86 -7.08 14.34
C ASN A 91 -16.41 -7.34 12.92
N TYR A 92 -15.75 -6.81 11.90
CA TYR A 92 -16.01 -7.19 10.51
C TYR A 92 -15.68 -8.68 10.28
N ASN A 93 -16.67 -9.56 10.51
CA ASN A 93 -16.47 -11.01 10.47
C ASN A 93 -17.28 -11.63 9.34
N LYS A 94 -16.57 -12.16 8.34
CA LYS A 94 -17.12 -12.88 7.19
C LYS A 94 -16.18 -14.01 6.81
N SER A 95 -16.74 -15.14 6.36
CA SER A 95 -15.96 -16.32 5.95
C SER A 95 -14.98 -16.01 4.82
N TRP A 96 -15.39 -15.16 3.89
CA TRP A 96 -14.58 -14.69 2.77
C TRP A 96 -13.57 -13.61 3.14
N PHE A 97 -13.62 -13.04 4.35
CA PHE A 97 -12.73 -11.95 4.77
C PHE A 97 -11.70 -12.46 5.78
N HIS A 98 -10.45 -12.48 5.34
CA HIS A 98 -9.28 -12.78 6.14
C HIS A 98 -8.60 -11.47 6.51
N HIS A 99 -8.58 -11.18 7.81
CA HIS A 99 -8.03 -9.96 8.37
C HIS A 99 -7.10 -10.30 9.53
N ASP A 100 -5.85 -9.92 9.40
CA ASP A 100 -4.80 -10.12 10.40
C ASP A 100 -3.89 -8.87 10.42
N ASN A 101 -3.07 -8.72 11.44
CA ASN A 101 -2.13 -7.59 11.57
C ASN A 101 -0.87 -7.77 10.71
N CYS A 102 -0.73 -8.91 10.03
CA CYS A 102 0.37 -9.20 9.12
C CYS A 102 0.06 -8.76 7.69
N SER A 103 1.10 -8.50 6.90
CA SER A 103 0.97 -8.13 5.48
C SER A 103 0.04 -9.05 4.69
N SER A 104 -0.65 -8.49 3.71
CA SER A 104 -1.56 -9.21 2.82
C SER A 104 -0.84 -10.35 2.07
N SER A 105 0.44 -10.19 1.76
CA SER A 105 1.25 -11.24 1.12
C SER A 105 1.60 -12.40 2.05
N GLU A 106 1.84 -12.16 3.34
CA GLU A 106 1.94 -13.21 4.36
C GLU A 106 0.62 -13.98 4.48
N GLN A 107 -0.50 -13.26 4.58
CA GLN A 107 -1.84 -13.85 4.64
C GLN A 107 -2.12 -14.73 3.43
N ALA A 108 -1.82 -14.22 2.22
CA ALA A 108 -1.99 -14.96 0.97
C ALA A 108 -1.24 -16.29 0.97
N TYR A 109 0.02 -16.31 1.41
CA TYR A 109 0.77 -17.55 1.49
C TYR A 109 0.15 -18.51 2.51
N ARG A 110 -0.20 -18.03 3.71
CA ARG A 110 -0.77 -18.86 4.79
C ARG A 110 -2.10 -19.51 4.37
N ILE A 111 -2.99 -18.75 3.74
CA ILE A 111 -4.32 -19.21 3.34
C ILE A 111 -4.24 -20.21 2.19
N LEU A 112 -3.33 -19.96 1.24
CA LEU A 112 -3.19 -20.76 0.02
C LEU A 112 -2.06 -21.78 0.07
N GLU A 113 -1.43 -22.00 1.23
CA GLU A 113 -0.19 -22.80 1.39
C GLU A 113 -0.30 -24.18 0.73
N ARG A 114 -1.47 -24.83 0.82
CA ARG A 114 -1.70 -26.17 0.24
C ARG A 114 -1.61 -26.22 -1.29
N LYS A 115 -1.69 -25.07 -1.96
CA LYS A 115 -1.60 -24.93 -3.43
C LYS A 115 -0.24 -24.38 -3.87
N LEU A 116 0.64 -24.05 -2.94
CA LEU A 116 1.87 -23.30 -3.21
C LEU A 116 3.12 -24.13 -2.98
N SER A 117 4.17 -23.83 -3.74
CA SER A 117 5.52 -24.25 -3.39
C SER A 117 5.99 -23.51 -2.13
N ARG A 118 6.83 -24.17 -1.33
CA ARG A 118 7.53 -23.53 -0.19
C ARG A 118 8.28 -22.27 -0.63
N ASP A 119 8.81 -22.25 -1.84
CA ASP A 119 9.63 -21.14 -2.31
C ASP A 119 8.82 -19.87 -2.56
N MET A 120 7.49 -19.97 -2.73
CA MET A 120 6.62 -18.80 -2.77
C MET A 120 6.57 -18.00 -1.46
N ARG A 121 7.10 -18.54 -0.34
CA ARG A 121 7.36 -17.75 0.88
C ARG A 121 8.25 -16.56 0.60
N ARG A 122 9.19 -16.71 -0.35
CA ARG A 122 10.11 -15.65 -0.74
C ARG A 122 9.39 -14.42 -1.28
N VAL A 123 8.33 -14.62 -2.06
CA VAL A 123 7.48 -13.52 -2.57
C VAL A 123 6.68 -12.89 -1.42
N ALA A 124 6.15 -13.69 -0.50
CA ALA A 124 5.49 -13.17 0.70
C ALA A 124 6.43 -12.35 1.60
N ILE A 125 7.71 -12.77 1.73
CA ILE A 125 8.74 -11.99 2.44
C ILE A 125 8.95 -10.63 1.78
N TYR A 126 8.99 -10.55 0.44
CA TYR A 126 9.16 -9.26 -0.24
C TYR A 126 8.03 -8.27 0.05
N GLY A 127 6.77 -8.75 0.03
CA GLY A 127 5.62 -7.92 0.39
C GLY A 127 5.68 -7.45 1.84
N ALA A 128 5.98 -8.36 2.77
CA ALA A 128 6.15 -8.01 4.19
C ALA A 128 7.27 -6.99 4.45
N ILE A 129 8.41 -7.11 3.75
CA ILE A 129 9.49 -6.10 3.80
C ILE A 129 8.99 -4.75 3.26
N GLY A 130 8.29 -4.76 2.13
CA GLY A 130 7.75 -3.56 1.49
C GLY A 130 6.72 -2.80 2.33
N ASP A 131 5.98 -3.52 3.16
CA ASP A 131 4.96 -2.97 4.06
C ASP A 131 5.48 -2.69 5.48
N PHE A 132 6.76 -2.96 5.75
CA PHE A 132 7.35 -2.89 7.11
C PHE A 132 6.60 -3.78 8.13
N SER A 133 6.10 -4.93 7.68
CA SER A 133 5.22 -5.84 8.44
C SER A 133 5.85 -7.22 8.61
N GLU A 134 7.15 -7.26 8.90
CA GLU A 134 7.92 -8.49 9.07
C GLU A 134 7.61 -9.15 10.42
N THR A 135 6.59 -10.00 10.45
CA THR A 135 6.18 -10.74 11.65
C THR A 135 7.24 -11.77 12.10
N SER A 136 7.05 -12.35 13.28
CA SER A 136 7.89 -13.46 13.75
C SER A 136 7.89 -14.67 12.80
N LEU A 137 6.80 -14.87 12.05
CA LEU A 137 6.70 -15.91 11.03
C LEU A 137 7.52 -15.57 9.79
N ILE A 138 7.42 -14.33 9.30
CA ILE A 138 8.27 -13.82 8.20
C ILE A 138 9.75 -13.93 8.59
N LYS A 139 10.12 -13.49 9.79
CA LYS A 139 11.49 -13.64 10.31
C LYS A 139 11.95 -15.09 10.44
N LYS A 140 11.03 -16.04 10.59
CA LYS A 140 11.34 -17.48 10.53
C LYS A 140 11.60 -17.92 9.09
N TRP A 141 10.76 -17.52 8.13
CA TRP A 141 10.94 -17.86 6.72
C TRP A 141 12.18 -17.21 6.09
N GLU A 142 12.53 -15.99 6.48
CA GLU A 142 13.75 -15.29 6.03
C GLU A 142 15.03 -16.12 6.25
N ARG A 143 15.05 -17.01 7.26
CA ARG A 143 16.21 -17.87 7.58
C ARG A 143 16.51 -18.90 6.52
N ASP A 144 15.57 -19.15 5.60
CA ASP A 144 15.76 -20.11 4.52
C ASP A 144 16.52 -19.50 3.32
N TRP A 145 16.85 -18.20 3.35
CA TRP A 145 17.59 -17.49 2.30
C TRP A 145 18.68 -16.56 2.88
N ASP A 146 19.62 -16.11 2.04
CA ASP A 146 20.54 -15.04 2.43
C ASP A 146 19.77 -13.73 2.59
N THR A 147 19.78 -13.18 3.80
CA THR A 147 19.02 -11.97 4.16
C THR A 147 19.41 -10.77 3.31
N ARG A 148 20.69 -10.56 2.99
CA ARG A 148 21.13 -9.40 2.18
C ARG A 148 20.52 -9.47 0.78
N THR A 149 20.45 -10.67 0.22
CA THR A 149 19.82 -10.92 -1.08
C THR A 149 18.32 -10.65 -1.01
N LEU A 150 17.62 -11.10 0.04
CA LEU A 150 16.20 -10.81 0.23
C LEU A 150 15.90 -9.31 0.27
N TYR A 151 16.67 -8.54 1.06
CA TYR A 151 16.49 -7.09 1.15
C TYR A 151 16.88 -6.37 -0.14
N PHE A 152 17.89 -6.85 -0.87
CA PHE A 152 18.21 -6.30 -2.20
C PHE A 152 17.08 -6.55 -3.20
N TYR A 153 16.48 -7.74 -3.19
CA TYR A 153 15.40 -8.11 -4.09
C TYR A 153 14.10 -7.37 -3.75
N ALA A 154 13.72 -7.29 -2.47
CA ALA A 154 12.61 -6.48 -2.01
C ALA A 154 12.85 -4.99 -2.31
N GLY A 155 14.06 -4.48 -2.05
CA GLY A 155 14.45 -3.10 -2.37
C GLY A 155 14.34 -2.78 -3.86
N THR A 156 14.77 -3.71 -4.73
CA THR A 156 14.60 -3.60 -6.19
C THR A 156 13.13 -3.52 -6.56
N LEU A 157 12.28 -4.38 -5.98
CA LEU A 157 10.85 -4.38 -6.23
C LEU A 157 10.18 -3.07 -5.79
N ILE A 158 10.44 -2.61 -4.57
CA ILE A 158 9.89 -1.38 -4.00
C ILE A 158 10.27 -0.16 -4.85
N GLN A 159 11.56 -0.02 -5.18
CA GLN A 159 12.08 1.09 -5.98
C GLN A 159 11.54 1.03 -7.41
N GLY A 160 11.55 -0.15 -8.03
CA GLY A 160 11.04 -0.38 -9.36
C GLY A 160 9.56 -0.03 -9.47
N ILE A 161 8.70 -0.60 -8.63
CA ILE A 161 7.25 -0.30 -8.60
C ILE A 161 7.01 1.21 -8.39
N THR A 162 7.79 1.84 -7.50
CA THR A 162 7.70 3.29 -7.24
C THR A 162 8.00 4.12 -8.50
N HIS A 163 8.99 3.72 -9.30
CA HIS A 163 9.28 4.36 -10.59
C HIS A 163 8.14 4.15 -11.61
N VAL A 164 7.66 2.91 -11.72
CA VAL A 164 6.63 2.49 -12.68
C VAL A 164 5.32 3.23 -12.48
N GLY A 165 4.99 3.63 -11.25
CA GLY A 165 3.87 4.53 -10.99
C GLY A 165 2.52 3.90 -11.33
N ARG A 166 1.85 4.38 -12.38
CA ARG A 166 0.51 3.90 -12.81
C ARG A 166 0.51 3.05 -14.08
N ASP A 167 1.68 2.63 -14.56
CA ASP A 167 1.75 1.64 -15.65
C ASP A 167 1.35 0.25 -15.12
N TYR A 168 0.03 0.01 -15.11
CA TYR A 168 -0.56 -1.23 -14.60
C TYR A 168 -0.28 -2.44 -15.48
N ASP A 169 0.01 -2.25 -16.76
CA ASP A 169 0.42 -3.35 -17.64
C ASP A 169 1.82 -3.83 -17.30
N TYR A 170 2.73 -2.92 -16.97
CA TYR A 170 4.03 -3.30 -16.48
C TYR A 170 3.98 -3.91 -15.08
N LYS A 171 3.16 -3.37 -14.17
CA LYS A 171 2.91 -4.00 -12.86
C LYS A 171 2.36 -5.41 -12.99
N ARG A 172 1.51 -5.67 -14.01
CA ARG A 172 0.99 -7.02 -14.26
C ARG A 172 2.10 -7.97 -14.71
N ARG A 173 3.03 -7.51 -15.56
CA ARG A 173 4.23 -8.30 -15.93
C ARG A 173 5.12 -8.62 -14.72
N ILE A 174 5.29 -7.68 -13.79
CA ILE A 174 6.03 -7.90 -12.54
C ILE A 174 5.32 -8.97 -11.70
N LEU A 175 4.02 -8.83 -11.47
CA LEU A 175 3.21 -9.79 -10.72
C LEU A 175 3.24 -11.19 -11.37
N ASP A 176 3.09 -11.27 -12.69
CA ASP A 176 3.13 -12.54 -13.43
C ASP A 176 4.49 -13.23 -13.28
N ALA A 177 5.60 -12.49 -13.37
CA ALA A 177 6.94 -13.04 -13.15
C ALA A 177 7.14 -13.54 -11.71
N LEU A 178 6.69 -12.76 -10.72
CA LEU A 178 6.74 -13.15 -9.30
C LEU A 178 5.87 -14.38 -9.01
N SER A 179 4.76 -14.57 -9.72
CA SER A 179 3.90 -15.75 -9.52
C SER A 179 4.59 -17.08 -9.87
N GLY A 180 5.63 -17.01 -10.70
CA GLY A 180 6.55 -18.11 -11.02
C GLY A 180 7.84 -18.10 -10.21
N ASP A 181 7.90 -17.35 -9.10
CA ASP A 181 9.08 -17.16 -8.24
C ASP A 181 10.32 -16.60 -8.99
N THR A 182 10.09 -15.77 -10.03
CA THR A 182 11.19 -15.08 -10.72
C THR A 182 11.84 -14.06 -9.77
N PRO A 183 13.16 -14.09 -9.57
CA PRO A 183 13.88 -13.08 -8.78
C PRO A 183 13.64 -11.65 -9.29
N PRO A 184 13.38 -10.65 -8.43
CA PRO A 184 13.10 -9.28 -8.88
C PRO A 184 14.13 -8.67 -9.85
N PRO A 185 15.46 -8.83 -9.65
CA PRO A 185 16.43 -8.29 -10.62
C PRO A 185 16.40 -8.94 -12.01
N GLU A 186 15.81 -10.14 -12.15
CA GLU A 186 15.67 -10.84 -13.42
C GLU A 186 14.40 -10.42 -14.18
N ILE A 187 13.48 -9.70 -13.52
CA ILE A 187 12.28 -9.17 -14.15
C ILE A 187 12.69 -8.02 -15.08
N ALA A 188 12.47 -8.21 -16.39
CA ALA A 188 12.91 -7.28 -17.43
C ALA A 188 12.53 -5.82 -17.12
N GLY A 189 13.54 -4.94 -17.07
CA GLY A 189 13.40 -3.49 -16.83
C GLY A 189 13.26 -3.08 -15.35
N LEU A 190 13.09 -4.04 -14.43
CA LEU A 190 12.74 -3.72 -13.05
C LEU A 190 13.94 -3.16 -12.29
N LEU A 191 15.11 -3.76 -12.50
CA LEU A 191 16.37 -3.28 -11.91
C LEU A 191 16.73 -1.88 -12.41
N GLU A 192 16.57 -1.63 -13.70
CA GLU A 192 16.79 -0.31 -14.30
C GLU A 192 15.83 0.73 -13.71
N SER A 193 14.55 0.37 -13.59
CA SER A 193 13.52 1.20 -12.94
C SER A 193 13.89 1.51 -11.49
N ALA A 194 14.40 0.52 -10.75
CA ALA A 194 14.86 0.68 -9.38
C ALA A 194 16.03 1.66 -9.28
N VAL A 195 17.04 1.55 -10.16
CA VAL A 195 18.18 2.47 -10.21
C VAL A 195 17.72 3.91 -10.50
N ILE A 196 16.74 4.10 -11.39
CA ILE A 196 16.20 5.44 -11.68
C ILE A 196 15.48 6.00 -10.44
N ALA A 197 14.64 5.22 -9.77
CA ALA A 197 13.98 5.64 -8.54
C ALA A 197 14.96 5.99 -7.43
N SER A 198 16.03 5.20 -7.25
CA SER A 198 17.07 5.47 -6.25
C SER A 198 17.82 6.78 -6.53
N ARG A 199 18.14 7.08 -7.80
CA ARG A 199 18.76 8.37 -8.15
C ARG A 199 17.81 9.54 -7.90
N LYS A 200 16.53 9.37 -8.22
CA LYS A 200 15.50 10.40 -7.97
C LYS A 200 15.33 10.64 -6.46
N GLU A 201 15.43 9.60 -5.65
CA GLU A 201 15.36 9.69 -4.19
C GLU A 201 16.48 10.54 -3.58
N GLU A 202 17.72 10.43 -4.06
CA GLU A 202 18.80 11.32 -3.62
C GLU A 202 18.50 12.79 -3.99
N GLY A 203 17.95 13.04 -5.18
CA GLY A 203 17.49 14.38 -5.56
C GLY A 203 16.38 14.93 -4.66
N ILE A 204 15.40 14.09 -4.28
CA ILE A 204 14.34 14.45 -3.33
C ILE A 204 14.94 14.87 -1.98
N LYS A 205 15.92 14.10 -1.48
CA LYS A 205 16.58 14.40 -0.20
C LYS A 205 17.28 15.75 -0.22
N ASP A 206 17.94 16.09 -1.34
CA ASP A 206 18.57 17.39 -1.52
C ASP A 206 17.54 18.53 -1.59
N ASP A 207 16.45 18.36 -2.37
CA ASP A 207 15.36 19.34 -2.44
C ASP A 207 14.71 19.59 -1.07
N VAL A 208 14.44 18.52 -0.32
CA VAL A 208 13.87 18.60 1.03
C VAL A 208 14.79 19.39 1.96
N ARG A 209 16.12 19.21 1.87
CA ARG A 209 17.07 19.94 2.71
C ARG A 209 16.95 21.46 2.58
N HIS A 210 16.59 21.94 1.39
CA HIS A 210 16.46 23.37 1.12
C HIS A 210 15.06 23.93 1.42
N LYS A 211 14.04 23.07 1.47
CA LYS A 211 12.62 23.49 1.53
C LYS A 211 11.90 23.11 2.81
N VAL A 212 12.49 22.27 3.66
CA VAL A 212 11.80 21.78 4.87
C VAL A 212 11.49 22.90 5.84
N VAL A 213 10.25 22.94 6.30
CA VAL A 213 9.76 23.84 7.34
C VAL A 213 9.44 23.02 8.57
N LYS A 214 9.98 23.42 9.73
CA LYS A 214 9.74 22.75 11.01
C LYS A 214 8.66 23.49 11.81
N LEU A 215 7.70 22.75 12.34
CA LEU A 215 6.76 23.16 13.39
C LEU A 215 7.16 22.53 14.74
N LYS A 216 6.26 22.50 15.74
CA LYS A 216 6.60 22.00 17.08
C LYS A 216 6.88 20.49 17.06
N ASN A 217 5.96 19.73 16.46
CA ASN A 217 5.95 18.27 16.47
C ASN A 217 6.17 17.65 15.08
N LEU A 218 5.83 18.37 14.01
CA LEU A 218 6.00 17.94 12.63
C LEU A 218 6.96 18.82 11.82
N ALA A 219 7.45 18.30 10.71
CA ALA A 219 8.14 19.05 9.67
C ALA A 219 7.51 18.74 8.31
N TYR A 220 7.39 19.76 7.45
CA TYR A 220 6.72 19.63 6.17
C TYR A 220 7.50 20.23 5.00
N VAL A 221 7.15 19.77 3.80
CA VAL A 221 7.60 20.31 2.51
C VAL A 221 6.43 20.43 1.57
N GLN A 222 6.50 21.40 0.66
CA GLN A 222 5.50 21.60 -0.40
C GLN A 222 6.15 21.45 -1.77
N ASP A 223 5.45 20.78 -2.68
CA ASP A 223 5.77 20.64 -4.10
C ASP A 223 7.23 20.19 -4.37
N ILE A 224 7.63 19.13 -3.69
CA ILE A 224 8.86 18.40 -4.00
C ILE A 224 8.64 17.54 -5.23
N ASN A 225 9.47 17.72 -6.25
CA ASN A 225 9.40 16.91 -7.47
C ASN A 225 9.86 15.48 -7.18
N GLY A 226 8.92 14.57 -6.97
CA GLY A 226 9.25 13.16 -6.75
C GLY A 226 8.20 12.39 -5.99
N TYR A 227 8.68 11.53 -5.11
CA TYR A 227 7.86 10.59 -4.35
C TYR A 227 7.47 11.21 -3.02
N MET A 228 6.21 11.63 -2.87
CA MET A 228 5.70 12.30 -1.67
C MET A 228 5.97 11.50 -0.37
N SER A 229 5.87 10.17 -0.42
CA SER A 229 6.14 9.30 0.73
C SER A 229 7.58 9.44 1.22
N LYS A 230 8.55 9.51 0.31
CA LYS A 230 9.97 9.69 0.62
C LYS A 230 10.28 11.12 1.03
N ALA A 231 9.67 12.10 0.37
CA ALA A 231 9.78 13.50 0.77
C ALA A 231 9.30 13.72 2.22
N ALA A 232 8.20 13.07 2.62
CA ALA A 232 7.70 13.10 4.00
C ALA A 232 8.69 12.44 4.98
N ILE A 233 9.27 11.28 4.65
CA ILE A 233 10.31 10.63 5.48
C ILE A 233 11.48 11.58 5.71
N TYR A 234 11.99 12.21 4.64
CA TYR A 234 13.11 13.12 4.75
C TYR A 234 12.75 14.43 5.43
N ALA A 235 11.51 14.92 5.30
CA ALA A 235 11.04 16.10 6.04
C ALA A 235 11.13 15.85 7.56
N ALA A 236 10.66 14.69 8.05
CA ALA A 236 10.80 14.32 9.47
C ALA A 236 12.26 14.18 9.89
N SER A 237 13.08 13.58 9.03
CA SER A 237 14.48 13.29 9.31
C SER A 237 15.31 14.58 9.41
N ILE A 238 15.28 15.38 8.36
CA ILE A 238 16.06 16.61 8.20
C ILE A 238 15.50 17.73 9.08
N GLY A 239 14.18 17.85 9.17
CA GLY A 239 13.51 18.80 10.07
C GLY A 239 13.59 18.42 11.54
N ASN A 240 14.18 17.26 11.88
CA ASN A 240 14.28 16.74 13.24
C ASN A 240 12.95 16.84 14.00
N ALA A 241 11.91 16.21 13.43
CA ALA A 241 10.54 16.20 13.94
C ALA A 241 10.02 14.76 14.08
N ASN A 242 8.96 14.59 14.87
CA ASN A 242 8.35 13.27 15.12
C ASN A 242 7.54 12.79 13.92
N VAL A 243 7.00 13.72 13.14
CA VAL A 243 6.19 13.45 11.96
C VAL A 243 6.70 14.29 10.79
N GLY A 244 6.69 13.69 9.61
CA GLY A 244 7.06 14.33 8.35
C GLY A 244 5.87 14.40 7.42
N VAL A 245 5.75 15.52 6.71
CA VAL A 245 4.61 15.79 5.82
C VAL A 245 5.12 16.25 4.46
N SER A 246 4.59 15.69 3.39
CA SER A 246 4.81 16.19 2.02
C SER A 246 3.46 16.56 1.43
N CYS A 247 3.34 17.80 0.95
CA CYS A 247 2.14 18.33 0.31
C CYS A 247 2.41 18.54 -1.18
N GLU A 248 1.52 18.08 -2.05
CA GLU A 248 1.61 18.30 -3.50
C GLU A 248 0.31 18.90 -4.02
N TYR A 249 0.41 20.08 -4.66
CA TYR A 249 -0.75 20.79 -5.15
C TYR A 249 -1.36 20.11 -6.39
N ARG A 250 -2.69 19.96 -6.38
CA ARG A 250 -3.49 19.41 -7.49
C ARG A 250 -4.37 20.51 -8.07
N SER A 251 -3.82 21.26 -9.02
CA SER A 251 -4.47 22.43 -9.64
C SER A 251 -5.87 22.16 -10.19
N GLN A 252 -6.09 21.00 -10.81
CA GLN A 252 -7.40 20.63 -11.38
C GLN A 252 -8.51 20.50 -10.32
N LYS A 253 -8.16 20.28 -9.06
CA LYS A 253 -9.11 20.05 -7.96
C LYS A 253 -9.02 21.13 -6.89
N HIS A 254 -8.07 22.06 -6.97
CA HIS A 254 -7.78 23.06 -5.95
C HIS A 254 -7.60 22.46 -4.54
N VAL A 255 -6.86 21.36 -4.47
CA VAL A 255 -6.55 20.63 -3.23
C VAL A 255 -5.06 20.30 -3.18
N TYR A 256 -4.55 20.03 -1.99
CA TYR A 256 -3.29 19.31 -1.78
C TYR A 256 -3.58 17.84 -1.54
N ASP A 257 -2.89 16.96 -2.26
CA ASP A 257 -2.67 15.61 -1.75
C ASP A 257 -1.51 15.69 -0.73
N ILE A 258 -1.62 14.96 0.37
CA ILE A 258 -0.68 15.02 1.48
C ILE A 258 -0.26 13.60 1.86
N SER A 259 1.04 13.37 2.00
CA SER A 259 1.62 12.14 2.55
C SER A 259 2.24 12.42 3.91
N ILE A 260 1.91 11.61 4.91
CA ILE A 260 2.31 11.81 6.31
C ILE A 260 3.00 10.55 6.81
N ARG A 261 4.15 10.71 7.47
CA ARG A 261 5.00 9.61 7.94
C ARG A 261 5.46 9.86 9.37
N ARG A 262 5.18 8.90 10.26
CA ARG A 262 5.66 8.92 11.64
C ARG A 262 7.12 8.46 11.66
N ARG A 263 7.98 9.25 12.31
CA ARG A 263 9.37 8.88 12.59
C ARG A 263 9.53 8.35 14.02
N ASN A 264 8.99 9.06 15.00
CA ASN A 264 9.11 8.74 16.43
C ASN A 264 7.78 8.92 17.15
N GLY A 265 7.62 8.24 18.30
CA GLY A 265 6.43 8.28 19.15
C GLY A 265 5.43 7.16 18.84
N ASP A 266 4.34 7.12 19.60
CA ASP A 266 3.30 6.08 19.57
C ASP A 266 1.94 6.57 19.03
N MET A 267 1.78 7.88 18.77
CA MET A 267 0.63 8.46 18.10
C MET A 267 0.18 7.67 16.87
N ASP A 268 -1.13 7.56 16.74
CA ASP A 268 -1.82 6.92 15.62
C ASP A 268 -2.28 7.97 14.62
N LEU A 269 -1.57 8.07 13.49
CA LEU A 269 -1.87 9.01 12.42
C LEU A 269 -3.26 8.77 11.81
N ASN A 270 -3.75 7.53 11.76
CA ASN A 270 -5.07 7.24 11.22
C ASN A 270 -6.15 7.84 12.11
N THR A 271 -6.05 7.61 13.42
CA THR A 271 -6.98 8.18 14.41
C THR A 271 -6.96 9.71 14.37
N ILE A 272 -5.78 10.33 14.30
CA ILE A 272 -5.65 11.80 14.22
C ILE A 272 -6.28 12.34 12.93
N LEU A 273 -5.95 11.78 11.77
CA LEU A 273 -6.36 12.33 10.48
C LEU A 273 -7.85 12.16 10.19
N ARG A 274 -8.47 11.07 10.68
CA ARG A 274 -9.91 10.87 10.60
C ARG A 274 -10.70 11.95 11.35
N ARG A 275 -10.06 12.64 12.31
CA ARG A 275 -10.63 13.80 13.00
C ARG A 275 -10.24 15.12 12.34
N VAL A 276 -8.94 15.34 12.11
CA VAL A 276 -8.40 16.64 11.70
C VAL A 276 -8.71 16.95 10.23
N ALA A 277 -8.58 15.98 9.31
CA ALA A 277 -8.79 16.27 7.89
C ALA A 277 -10.25 16.66 7.55
N PRO A 278 -11.30 16.00 8.09
CA PRO A 278 -12.68 16.43 7.87
C PRO A 278 -13.01 17.81 8.44
N TYR A 279 -12.38 18.21 9.56
CA TYR A 279 -12.54 19.55 10.13
C TYR A 279 -12.13 20.66 9.15
N HIS A 280 -11.17 20.36 8.27
CA HIS A 280 -10.68 21.26 7.21
C HIS A 280 -11.35 20.99 5.85
N GLY A 281 -12.53 20.37 5.82
CA GLY A 281 -13.25 20.06 4.58
C GLY A 281 -12.53 19.04 3.68
N GLY A 282 -11.56 18.31 4.23
CA GLY A 282 -10.79 17.30 3.54
C GLY A 282 -11.13 15.87 3.94
N THR A 283 -10.29 14.94 3.53
CA THR A 283 -10.36 13.52 3.92
C THR A 283 -8.97 13.02 4.29
N GLY A 284 -8.85 12.13 5.26
CA GLY A 284 -7.56 11.55 5.62
C GLY A 284 -7.68 10.26 6.44
N GLY A 285 -6.65 9.44 6.38
CA GLY A 285 -6.59 8.11 7.00
C GLY A 285 -5.46 7.26 6.45
N GLY A 286 -5.30 6.04 6.98
CA GLY A 286 -4.27 5.09 6.56
C GLY A 286 -3.84 4.17 7.70
N HIS A 287 -2.55 3.84 7.76
CA HIS A 287 -1.95 3.13 8.89
C HIS A 287 -1.57 4.09 10.03
N PRO A 288 -1.41 3.57 11.26
CA PRO A 288 -0.99 4.37 12.41
C PRO A 288 0.34 5.11 12.23
N PHE A 289 1.24 4.61 11.38
CA PHE A 289 2.57 5.18 11.14
C PHE A 289 2.76 5.79 9.74
N ALA A 290 1.83 5.54 8.82
CA ALA A 290 1.88 6.05 7.45
C ALA A 290 0.46 6.30 6.94
N ALA A 291 0.14 7.55 6.63
CA ALA A 291 -1.20 7.94 6.23
C ALA A 291 -1.17 9.02 5.14
N GLY A 292 -2.33 9.30 4.58
CA GLY A 292 -2.51 10.35 3.59
C GLY A 292 -3.70 11.24 3.93
N ALA A 293 -3.72 12.42 3.33
CA ALA A 293 -4.87 13.31 3.36
C ALA A 293 -5.04 14.05 2.04
N ARG A 294 -6.24 14.55 1.80
CA ARG A 294 -6.55 15.51 0.75
C ARG A 294 -7.25 16.70 1.38
N ILE A 295 -6.64 17.88 1.27
CA ILE A 295 -7.08 19.11 1.95
C ILE A 295 -7.29 20.22 0.92
N PRO A 296 -8.38 21.01 0.98
CA PRO A 296 -8.56 22.19 0.13
C PRO A 296 -7.37 23.16 0.23
N GLU A 297 -7.01 23.79 -0.88
CA GLU A 297 -5.86 24.71 -0.96
C GLU A 297 -5.87 25.79 0.13
N LYS A 298 -7.04 26.40 0.35
CA LYS A 298 -7.23 27.48 1.33
C LYS A 298 -7.09 27.03 2.79
N GLU A 299 -7.19 25.73 3.04
CA GLU A 299 -7.17 25.14 4.38
C GLU A 299 -5.82 24.52 4.74
N LEU A 300 -4.85 24.48 3.81
CA LEU A 300 -3.59 23.75 4.02
C LEU A 300 -2.84 24.23 5.26
N GLU A 301 -2.66 25.54 5.41
CA GLU A 301 -1.90 26.12 6.52
C GLU A 301 -2.56 25.81 7.87
N ALA A 302 -3.87 26.10 7.98
CA ALA A 302 -4.64 25.81 9.18
C ALA A 302 -4.64 24.31 9.53
N PHE A 303 -4.74 23.45 8.51
CA PHE A 303 -4.63 22.00 8.67
C PHE A 303 -3.27 21.59 9.24
N LEU A 304 -2.16 22.14 8.73
CA LEU A 304 -0.82 21.79 9.20
C LEU A 304 -0.61 22.20 10.68
N TYR A 305 -1.09 23.36 11.10
CA TYR A 305 -1.03 23.77 12.51
C TYR A 305 -1.91 22.90 13.42
N ASN A 306 -3.16 22.64 13.04
CA ASN A 306 -4.04 21.77 13.83
C ASN A 306 -3.53 20.32 13.88
N LEU A 307 -2.90 19.84 12.81
CA LEU A 307 -2.23 18.55 12.80
C LEU A 307 -1.03 18.54 13.74
N ASP A 308 -0.21 19.59 13.72
CA ASP A 308 0.95 19.74 14.61
C ASP A 308 0.54 19.69 16.09
N GLU A 309 -0.52 20.42 16.47
CA GLU A 309 -1.10 20.38 17.81
C GLU A 309 -1.67 19.00 18.17
N ALA A 310 -2.37 18.36 17.24
CA ALA A 310 -2.96 17.04 17.47
C ALA A 310 -1.92 15.92 17.64
N ILE A 311 -0.69 16.12 17.17
CA ILE A 311 0.43 15.17 17.32
C ILE A 311 1.10 15.28 18.70
N GLY A 312 1.11 16.46 19.34
CA GLY A 312 1.87 16.66 20.59
C GLY A 312 1.53 17.89 21.44
#